data_AF-A0AAV7J7Y3-F1
#
_entry.id   AF-A0AAV7J7Y3-F1
#
_cell.length_a   1.000
_cell.length_b   1.000
_cell.length_c   1.000
_cell.angle_alpha   90.00
_cell.angle_beta   90.00
_cell.angle_gamma   90.00
#
_symmetry.space_group_name_H-M   'P 1'
#
loop_
_entity.id
_entity.type
_entity.pdbx_description
1 polymer ?
#
loop_
_entity_poly.entity_id
_entity_poly.type
_entity_poly.pdbx_seq_one_letter_code
_entity_poly.pdbx_strand_id
1 'polypeptide(L)'
;MMKNVRVSIRRLQRAFTTAQAASKSEDSYKPTLRCKIIHEEIQAILNESSSSNNGSIVATESCNEHQSTKEIVIESMELKFLLVEKQMTSAKRSILYDIGQKYQTHSSHKSKNSAASTNQADESRQLKMNVSFPIEDLAIFLSFDEDLKINIKMRNAVKIMFNAWTYGSCDYDKDIKKIMAELLKKEIQILYSGVVRVRKGVGKENFSATEVFSLIRD
;
A
#
# COMPACT_ATOMS: atom_id res chain seq x y z
N MET A 1 -52.60 5.72 -9.12
CA MET A 1 -51.39 5.05 -8.60
C MET A 1 -50.11 5.89 -8.65
N MET A 2 -49.75 6.57 -9.74
CA MET A 2 -48.46 7.31 -9.87
C MET A 2 -48.19 8.42 -8.83
N LYS A 3 -49.23 8.98 -8.17
CA LYS A 3 -49.04 10.02 -7.14
C LYS A 3 -48.35 9.48 -5.87
N ASN A 4 -48.56 8.21 -5.51
CA ASN A 4 -47.98 7.64 -4.29
C ASN A 4 -46.49 7.31 -4.44
N VAL A 5 -46.07 6.83 -5.62
CA VAL A 5 -44.67 6.52 -5.92
C VAL A 5 -43.77 7.77 -5.81
N ARG A 6 -44.25 8.91 -6.33
CA ARG A 6 -43.51 10.18 -6.23
C ARG A 6 -43.37 10.69 -4.79
N VAL A 7 -44.31 10.37 -3.91
CA VAL A 7 -44.25 10.72 -2.49
C VAL A 7 -43.19 9.88 -1.77
N SER A 8 -43.15 8.57 -2.03
CA SER A 8 -42.14 7.66 -1.44
C SER A 8 -40.71 8.01 -1.87
N ILE A 9 -40.49 8.35 -3.16
CA ILE A 9 -39.17 8.77 -3.66
C ILE A 9 -38.68 10.04 -2.94
N ARG A 10 -39.56 11.03 -2.77
CA ARG A 10 -39.21 12.29 -2.09
C ARG A 10 -38.93 12.09 -0.59
N ARG A 11 -39.63 11.17 0.07
CA ARG A 11 -39.36 10.79 1.46
C ARG A 11 -37.98 10.14 1.59
N LEU A 12 -37.65 9.20 0.70
CA LEU A 12 -36.33 8.55 0.66
C LEU A 12 -35.18 9.55 0.45
N GLN A 13 -35.37 10.50 -0.48
CA GLN A 13 -34.39 11.54 -0.76
C GLN A 13 -34.18 12.45 0.46
N ARG A 14 -35.24 12.84 1.18
CA ARG A 14 -35.13 13.65 2.41
C ARG A 14 -34.44 12.89 3.54
N ALA A 15 -34.78 11.63 3.77
CA ALA A 15 -34.13 10.80 4.78
C ALA A 15 -32.61 10.69 4.51
N PHE A 16 -32.23 10.46 3.26
CA PHE A 16 -30.84 10.37 2.84
C PHE A 16 -30.06 11.69 3.04
N THR A 17 -30.67 12.83 2.70
CA THR A 17 -30.04 14.15 2.84
C THR A 17 -29.87 14.52 4.32
N THR A 18 -30.85 14.19 5.15
CA THR A 18 -30.81 14.42 6.61
C THR A 18 -29.73 13.55 7.28
N ALA A 19 -29.59 12.29 6.86
CA ALA A 19 -28.55 11.40 7.35
C ALA A 19 -27.13 11.85 6.95
N GLN A 20 -26.95 12.46 5.77
CA GLN A 20 -25.67 13.04 5.35
C GLN A 20 -25.34 14.35 6.09
N ALA A 21 -26.34 15.17 6.39
CA ALA A 21 -26.14 16.39 7.17
C ALA A 21 -25.74 16.08 8.62
N ALA A 22 -26.30 15.03 9.20
CA ALA A 22 -25.97 14.58 10.55
C ALA A 22 -24.56 13.97 10.68
N SER A 23 -23.90 13.58 9.57
CA SER A 23 -22.58 12.93 9.60
C SER A 23 -21.39 13.89 9.43
N LYS A 24 -21.59 15.21 9.60
CA LYS A 24 -20.54 16.23 9.46
C LYS A 24 -19.83 16.61 10.77
N SER A 25 -20.17 16.01 11.92
CA SER A 25 -19.35 16.15 13.13
C SER A 25 -18.26 15.09 13.16
N GLU A 26 -17.02 15.50 13.40
CA GLU A 26 -15.76 14.75 13.28
C GLU A 26 -15.59 13.50 14.16
N ASP A 27 -16.61 13.03 14.87
CA ASP A 27 -16.47 11.89 15.78
C ASP A 27 -17.17 10.62 15.29
N SER A 28 -16.34 9.58 15.09
CA SER A 28 -16.67 8.15 15.02
C SER A 28 -17.67 7.73 13.93
N TYR A 29 -17.13 7.39 12.75
CA TYR A 29 -17.83 6.58 11.76
C TYR A 29 -18.14 5.19 12.35
N LYS A 30 -19.36 4.99 12.88
CA LYS A 30 -19.90 3.67 13.27
C LYS A 30 -20.76 3.11 12.13
N PRO A 31 -20.19 2.31 11.20
CA PRO A 31 -20.91 1.81 10.03
C PRO A 31 -22.14 0.94 10.39
N THR A 32 -22.14 0.33 11.57
CA THR A 32 -23.20 -0.57 12.04
C THR A 32 -24.54 0.12 12.30
N LEU A 33 -24.54 1.41 12.68
CA LEU A 33 -25.77 2.16 12.94
C LEU A 33 -26.45 2.61 11.64
N ARG A 34 -25.66 2.98 10.62
CA ARG A 34 -26.19 3.45 9.33
C ARG A 34 -26.86 2.34 8.52
N CYS A 35 -26.32 1.12 8.56
CA CYS A 35 -26.95 -0.03 7.88
C CYS A 35 -28.28 -0.45 8.51
N LYS A 36 -28.42 -0.34 9.84
CA LYS A 36 -29.68 -0.69 10.53
C LYS A 36 -30.81 0.27 10.19
N ILE A 37 -30.54 1.59 10.23
CA ILE A 37 -31.53 2.62 9.92
C ILE A 37 -32.06 2.47 8.48
N ILE A 38 -31.15 2.27 7.51
CA ILE A 38 -31.55 2.10 6.10
C ILE A 38 -32.37 0.82 5.90
N HIS A 39 -32.03 -0.27 6.61
CA HIS A 39 -32.75 -1.54 6.48
C HIS A 39 -34.16 -1.47 7.09
N GLU A 40 -34.31 -0.87 8.27
CA GLU A 40 -35.62 -0.69 8.93
C GLU A 40 -36.56 0.21 8.12
N GLU A 41 -36.04 1.30 7.53
CA GLU A 41 -36.84 2.23 6.72
C GLU A 41 -37.28 1.62 5.38
N ILE A 42 -36.42 0.79 4.75
CA ILE A 42 -36.79 0.02 3.55
C ILE A 42 -37.85 -1.05 3.87
N GLN A 43 -37.73 -1.74 5.00
CA GLN A 43 -38.74 -2.72 5.43
C GLN A 43 -40.10 -2.08 5.74
N ALA A 44 -40.12 -0.89 6.35
CA ALA A 44 -41.35 -0.14 6.60
C ALA A 44 -42.08 0.20 5.28
N ILE A 45 -41.34 0.66 4.26
CA ILE A 45 -41.91 1.00 2.94
C ILE A 45 -42.47 -0.24 2.22
N LEU A 46 -41.78 -1.38 2.31
CA LEU A 46 -42.26 -2.65 1.74
C LEU A 46 -43.53 -3.15 2.42
N ASN A 47 -43.61 -3.03 3.75
CA ASN A 47 -44.79 -3.44 4.52
C ASN A 47 -46.00 -2.52 4.27
N GLU A 48 -45.78 -1.20 4.15
CA GLU A 48 -46.84 -0.24 3.77
C GLU A 48 -47.40 -0.52 2.36
N SER A 49 -46.53 -0.92 1.43
CA SER A 49 -46.93 -1.28 0.06
C SER A 49 -47.75 -2.58 -0.01
N SER A 50 -47.61 -3.45 1.00
CA SER A 50 -48.29 -4.75 1.07
C SER A 50 -49.69 -4.66 1.72
N SER A 51 -49.94 -3.63 2.53
CA SER A 51 -51.19 -3.49 3.31
C SER A 51 -52.35 -2.80 2.56
N SER A 52 -52.14 -2.30 1.33
CA SER A 52 -53.13 -1.44 0.63
C SER A 52 -54.08 -2.19 -0.33
N ASN A 53 -54.05 -3.52 -0.42
CA ASN A 53 -54.78 -4.28 -1.46
C ASN A 53 -55.99 -5.10 -0.96
N ASN A 54 -56.69 -4.66 0.09
CA ASN A 54 -57.96 -5.28 0.53
C ASN A 54 -59.18 -4.40 0.21
N GLY A 55 -59.24 -3.88 -1.02
CA GLY A 55 -60.42 -3.18 -1.55
C GLY A 55 -61.14 -4.07 -2.57
N SER A 56 -62.34 -4.51 -2.20
CA SER A 56 -63.30 -5.29 -3.00
C SER A 56 -63.38 -4.85 -4.47
N ILE A 57 -63.15 -5.78 -5.41
CA ILE A 57 -63.41 -5.59 -6.83
C ILE A 57 -64.40 -6.66 -7.30
N VAL A 58 -65.59 -6.16 -7.63
CA VAL A 58 -66.63 -6.82 -8.41
C VAL A 58 -66.09 -7.13 -9.80
N ALA A 59 -66.37 -8.35 -10.26
CA ALA A 59 -65.90 -8.91 -11.51
C ALA A 59 -66.47 -8.19 -12.74
N THR A 60 -65.59 -7.71 -13.62
CA THR A 60 -65.83 -7.61 -15.07
C THR A 60 -64.50 -7.51 -15.84
N GLU A 61 -64.34 -8.43 -16.80
CA GLU A 61 -63.65 -8.26 -18.09
C GLU A 61 -62.11 -8.35 -18.15
N SER A 62 -61.67 -9.60 -17.99
CA SER A 62 -60.61 -10.30 -18.73
C SER A 62 -60.35 -9.78 -20.16
N CYS A 63 -59.22 -9.09 -20.38
CA CYS A 63 -58.35 -9.30 -21.56
C CYS A 63 -57.02 -8.50 -21.59
N ASN A 64 -56.66 -7.70 -20.57
CA ASN A 64 -55.41 -6.89 -20.57
C ASN A 64 -54.41 -7.19 -19.43
N GLU A 65 -54.66 -8.21 -18.60
CA GLU A 65 -53.88 -8.46 -17.37
C GLU A 65 -52.47 -9.04 -17.60
N HIS A 66 -52.22 -9.69 -18.73
CA HIS A 66 -50.92 -10.33 -19.00
C HIS A 66 -49.79 -9.37 -19.36
N GLN A 67 -50.08 -8.12 -19.72
CA GLN A 67 -49.05 -7.13 -20.03
C GLN A 67 -48.60 -6.37 -18.77
N SER A 68 -49.54 -6.08 -17.87
CA SER A 68 -49.30 -5.43 -16.58
C SER A 68 -48.42 -6.26 -15.64
N THR A 69 -48.62 -7.58 -15.58
CA THR A 69 -47.81 -8.46 -14.71
C THR A 69 -46.36 -8.57 -15.17
N LYS A 70 -46.11 -8.54 -16.49
CA LYS A 70 -44.74 -8.55 -17.04
C LYS A 70 -43.99 -7.26 -16.70
N GLU A 71 -44.65 -6.11 -16.79
CA GLU A 71 -44.06 -4.82 -16.43
C GLU A 71 -43.71 -4.75 -14.93
N ILE A 72 -44.59 -5.25 -14.05
CA ILE A 72 -44.32 -5.33 -12.60
C ILE A 72 -43.11 -6.22 -12.29
N VAL A 73 -42.98 -7.36 -12.98
CA VAL A 73 -41.82 -8.26 -12.79
C VAL A 73 -40.53 -7.58 -13.23
N ILE A 74 -40.53 -6.89 -14.39
CA ILE A 74 -39.35 -6.16 -14.89
C ILE A 74 -38.94 -5.05 -13.91
N GLU A 75 -39.87 -4.22 -13.46
CA GLU A 75 -39.59 -3.14 -12.50
C GLU A 75 -39.03 -3.71 -11.18
N SER A 76 -39.57 -4.84 -10.70
CA SER A 76 -39.07 -5.51 -9.51
C SER A 76 -37.64 -6.04 -9.68
N MET A 77 -37.28 -6.51 -10.88
CA MET A 77 -35.93 -6.98 -11.19
C MET A 77 -34.95 -5.81 -11.25
N GLU A 78 -35.31 -4.71 -11.90
CA GLU A 78 -34.48 -3.51 -11.98
C GLU A 78 -34.17 -2.94 -10.59
N LEU A 79 -35.17 -2.88 -9.70
CA LEU A 79 -34.98 -2.45 -8.32
C LEU A 79 -34.03 -3.37 -7.54
N LYS A 80 -34.11 -4.69 -7.75
CA LYS A 80 -33.17 -5.65 -7.14
C LYS A 80 -31.75 -5.47 -7.68
N PHE A 81 -31.59 -5.24 -8.99
CA PHE A 81 -30.27 -4.97 -9.58
C PHE A 81 -29.64 -3.69 -9.02
N LEU A 82 -30.42 -2.62 -8.90
CA LEU A 82 -29.96 -1.37 -8.28
C LEU A 82 -29.55 -1.56 -6.81
N LEU A 83 -30.24 -2.43 -6.07
CA LEU A 83 -29.89 -2.76 -4.69
C LEU A 83 -28.54 -3.50 -4.63
N VAL A 84 -28.33 -4.49 -5.51
CA VAL A 84 -27.07 -5.24 -5.61
C VAL A 84 -25.91 -4.32 -5.97
N GLU A 85 -26.09 -3.41 -6.93
CA GLU A 85 -25.05 -2.45 -7.33
C GLU A 85 -24.64 -1.54 -6.15
N LYS A 86 -25.61 -1.09 -5.36
CA LYS A 86 -25.35 -0.30 -4.14
C LYS A 86 -24.58 -1.10 -3.09
N GLN A 87 -24.92 -2.37 -2.89
CA GLN A 87 -24.19 -3.24 -1.97
C GLN A 87 -22.76 -3.49 -2.44
N MET A 88 -22.55 -3.76 -3.73
CA MET A 88 -21.22 -3.94 -4.33
C MET A 88 -20.35 -2.69 -4.20
N THR A 89 -20.89 -1.51 -4.49
CA THR A 89 -20.15 -0.25 -4.36
C THR A 89 -19.79 0.08 -2.91
N SER A 90 -20.68 -0.23 -1.96
CA SER A 90 -20.39 -0.12 -0.53
C SER A 90 -19.28 -1.07 -0.09
N ALA A 91 -19.35 -2.34 -0.49
CA ALA A 91 -18.33 -3.35 -0.19
C ALA A 91 -16.96 -2.94 -0.77
N LYS A 92 -16.93 -2.44 -2.02
CA LYS A 92 -15.71 -1.93 -2.65
C LYS A 92 -15.07 -0.80 -1.84
N ARG A 93 -15.86 0.17 -1.34
CA ARG A 93 -15.34 1.26 -0.51
C ARG A 93 -14.79 0.76 0.82
N SER A 94 -15.45 -0.21 1.46
CA SER A 94 -14.96 -0.81 2.70
C SER A 94 -13.62 -1.51 2.52
N ILE A 95 -13.47 -2.31 1.46
CA ILE A 95 -12.22 -3.01 1.14
C ILE A 95 -11.09 -2.01 0.88
N LEU A 96 -11.34 -0.96 0.10
CA LEU A 96 -10.34 0.07 -0.19
C LEU A 96 -9.89 0.80 1.08
N TYR A 97 -10.82 1.09 1.99
CA TYR A 97 -10.51 1.70 3.27
C TYR A 97 -9.64 0.79 4.14
N ASP A 98 -10.00 -0.49 4.27
CA ASP A 98 -9.24 -1.46 5.04
C ASP A 98 -7.82 -1.66 4.49
N ILE A 99 -7.67 -1.70 3.16
CA ILE A 99 -6.36 -1.76 2.50
C ILE A 99 -5.55 -0.50 2.82
N GLY A 100 -6.16 0.70 2.71
CA GLY A 100 -5.50 1.96 3.03
C GLY A 100 -5.03 2.03 4.48
N GLN A 101 -5.86 1.60 5.43
CA GLN A 101 -5.53 1.54 6.85
C GLN A 101 -4.41 0.54 7.14
N LYS A 102 -4.48 -0.68 6.58
CA LYS A 102 -3.41 -1.68 6.72
C LYS A 102 -2.11 -1.17 6.13
N TYR A 103 -2.15 -0.51 4.96
CA TYR A 103 -0.96 0.07 4.35
C TYR A 103 -0.32 1.14 5.24
N GLN A 104 -1.11 2.08 5.78
CA GLN A 104 -0.60 3.11 6.70
C GLN A 104 -0.04 2.51 8.00
N THR A 105 -0.70 1.49 8.55
CA THR A 105 -0.24 0.79 9.75
C THR A 105 1.08 0.06 9.49
N HIS A 106 1.22 -0.63 8.36
CA HIS A 106 2.47 -1.31 7.99
C HIS A 106 3.58 -0.34 7.57
N SER A 107 3.23 0.78 6.95
CA SER A 107 4.17 1.85 6.59
C SER A 107 4.78 2.49 7.84
N SER A 108 3.97 2.75 8.86
CA SER A 108 4.43 3.33 10.13
C SER A 108 5.19 2.33 11.02
N HIS A 109 4.90 1.03 10.94
CA HIS A 109 5.66 0.01 11.68
C HIS A 109 7.04 -0.33 11.09
N LYS A 110 7.31 -0.01 9.81
CA LYS A 110 8.67 -0.15 9.25
C LYS A 110 9.70 0.81 9.87
N SER A 111 9.28 1.80 10.66
CA SER A 111 10.16 2.79 11.30
C SER A 111 10.61 2.41 12.73
N LYS A 112 10.18 1.27 13.29
CA LYS A 112 10.42 0.94 14.72
C LYS A 112 10.96 -0.47 14.99
N ASN A 113 11.61 -1.11 14.02
CA ASN A 113 12.55 -2.16 14.40
C ASN A 113 13.81 -1.46 14.88
N SER A 114 14.00 -1.57 16.18
CA SER A 114 15.13 -1.06 16.92
C SER A 114 16.44 -1.30 16.16
N ALA A 115 17.30 -0.28 16.20
CA ALA A 115 18.72 -0.49 16.07
C ALA A 115 19.14 -1.52 17.12
N ALA A 116 19.10 -2.81 16.76
CA ALA A 116 19.93 -3.79 17.41
C ALA A 116 21.36 -3.27 17.25
N SER A 117 22.05 -3.09 18.38
CA SER A 117 23.43 -2.62 18.47
C SER A 117 24.25 -3.13 17.28
N THR A 118 24.56 -2.22 16.37
CA THR A 118 25.19 -2.49 15.06
C THR A 118 26.49 -3.26 15.22
N ASN A 119 27.17 -3.08 16.36
CA ASN A 119 28.52 -3.57 16.60
C ASN A 119 28.60 -5.11 16.71
N GLN A 120 27.62 -5.78 17.33
CA GLN A 120 27.71 -7.24 17.55
C GLN A 120 27.32 -8.05 16.31
N ALA A 121 26.41 -7.53 15.48
CA ALA A 121 26.06 -8.15 14.20
C ALA A 121 27.17 -7.96 13.16
N ASP A 122 27.86 -6.82 13.18
CA ASP A 122 28.95 -6.53 12.25
C ASP A 122 30.16 -7.44 12.48
N GLU A 123 30.59 -7.70 13.73
CA GLU A 123 31.68 -8.64 14.01
C GLU A 123 31.42 -10.05 13.45
N SER A 124 30.19 -10.55 13.61
CA SER A 124 29.80 -11.88 13.10
C SER A 124 29.79 -11.96 11.55
N ARG A 125 29.60 -10.83 10.88
CA ARG A 125 29.58 -10.72 9.41
C ARG A 125 30.99 -10.57 8.85
N GLN A 126 31.83 -9.80 9.52
CA GLN A 126 33.26 -9.66 9.19
C GLN A 126 33.99 -11.00 9.30
N LEU A 127 33.67 -11.79 10.33
CA LEU A 127 34.26 -13.11 10.54
C LEU A 127 33.97 -14.08 9.37
N LYS A 128 32.85 -13.92 8.67
CA LYS A 128 32.50 -14.74 7.48
C LYS A 128 33.28 -14.34 6.23
N MET A 129 33.80 -13.12 6.18
CA MET A 129 34.53 -12.59 5.03
C MET A 129 36.04 -12.69 5.20
N ASN A 130 36.51 -13.01 6.41
CA ASN A 130 37.93 -13.13 6.74
C ASN A 130 38.74 -11.87 6.38
N VAL A 131 38.08 -10.71 6.41
CA VAL A 131 38.68 -9.40 6.15
C VAL A 131 38.23 -8.45 7.24
N SER A 132 39.19 -7.74 7.82
CA SER A 132 38.95 -6.67 8.78
C SER A 132 38.66 -5.37 8.03
N PHE A 133 37.60 -4.66 8.42
CA PHE A 133 37.32 -3.31 7.93
C PHE A 133 37.67 -2.28 9.01
N PRO A 134 38.12 -1.06 8.64
CA PRO A 134 38.44 -0.63 7.27
C PRO A 134 39.73 -1.27 6.73
N ILE A 135 39.78 -1.57 5.42
CA ILE A 135 40.96 -2.17 4.77
C ILE A 135 42.09 -1.14 4.71
N GLU A 136 43.29 -1.52 5.16
CA GLU A 136 44.46 -0.63 5.27
C GLU A 136 45.47 -0.78 4.13
N ASP A 137 45.54 -1.97 3.50
CA ASP A 137 46.47 -2.27 2.41
C ASP A 137 45.73 -2.40 1.06
N LEU A 138 46.32 -1.80 0.02
CA LEU A 138 45.86 -1.89 -1.36
C LEU A 138 45.88 -3.34 -1.87
N ALA A 139 46.92 -4.11 -1.54
CA ALA A 139 47.02 -5.49 -2.01
C ALA A 139 45.87 -6.35 -1.47
N ILE A 140 45.49 -6.13 -0.20
CA ILE A 140 44.35 -6.80 0.45
C ILE A 140 43.03 -6.37 -0.21
N PHE A 141 42.89 -5.08 -0.54
CA PHE A 141 41.70 -4.58 -1.24
C PHE A 141 41.55 -5.22 -2.63
N LEU A 142 42.63 -5.34 -3.40
CA LEU A 142 42.60 -5.96 -4.72
C LEU A 142 42.24 -7.45 -4.64
N SER A 143 42.81 -8.21 -3.70
CA SER A 143 42.40 -9.60 -3.50
C SER A 143 40.94 -9.71 -3.09
N PHE A 144 40.47 -8.80 -2.22
CA PHE A 144 39.08 -8.74 -1.80
C PHE A 144 38.12 -8.45 -2.97
N ASP A 145 38.46 -7.53 -3.87
CA ASP A 145 37.63 -7.22 -5.04
C ASP A 145 37.55 -8.39 -6.02
N GLU A 146 38.66 -9.11 -6.23
CA GLU A 146 38.66 -10.33 -7.05
C GLU A 146 37.85 -11.46 -6.40
N ASP A 147 37.93 -11.63 -5.09
CA ASP A 147 37.12 -12.61 -4.35
C ASP A 147 35.61 -12.31 -4.48
N LEU A 148 35.21 -11.03 -4.55
CA LEU A 148 33.81 -10.65 -4.77
C LEU A 148 33.28 -11.03 -6.16
N LYS A 149 34.16 -11.07 -7.17
CA LYS A 149 33.78 -11.50 -8.53
C LYS A 149 33.45 -12.99 -8.57
N ILE A 150 34.20 -13.80 -7.81
CA ILE A 150 34.09 -15.26 -7.83
C ILE A 150 33.06 -15.76 -6.81
N ASN A 151 33.07 -15.19 -5.60
CA ASN A 151 32.33 -15.73 -4.46
C ASN A 151 31.00 -14.98 -4.22
N ILE A 152 29.92 -15.57 -4.73
CA ILE A 152 28.54 -15.04 -4.58
C ILE A 152 28.13 -14.90 -3.10
N LYS A 153 28.58 -15.79 -2.21
CA LYS A 153 28.21 -15.71 -0.78
C LYS A 153 28.84 -14.48 -0.13
N MET A 154 30.10 -14.21 -0.45
CA MET A 154 30.83 -13.03 0.01
C MET A 154 30.19 -11.75 -0.53
N ARG A 155 29.86 -11.72 -1.82
CA ARG A 155 29.12 -10.62 -2.44
C ARG A 155 27.81 -10.31 -1.73
N ASN A 156 27.00 -11.33 -1.45
CA ASN A 156 25.74 -11.17 -0.72
C ASN A 156 25.96 -10.66 0.71
N ALA A 157 27.01 -11.11 1.40
CA ALA A 157 27.36 -10.63 2.73
C ALA A 157 27.72 -9.14 2.72
N VAL A 158 28.51 -8.69 1.72
CA VAL A 158 28.86 -7.27 1.53
C VAL A 158 27.62 -6.44 1.23
N LYS A 159 26.72 -6.89 0.35
CA LYS A 159 25.46 -6.18 0.07
C LYS A 159 24.62 -5.99 1.34
N ILE A 160 24.54 -7.02 2.18
CA ILE A 160 23.83 -6.94 3.47
C ILE A 160 24.50 -5.92 4.42
N MET A 161 25.83 -5.83 4.41
CA MET A 161 26.56 -4.82 5.18
C MET A 161 26.32 -3.41 4.67
N PHE A 162 26.40 -3.17 3.36
CA PHE A 162 26.13 -1.87 2.77
C PHE A 162 24.71 -1.40 3.12
N ASN A 163 23.72 -2.27 2.98
CA ASN A 163 22.33 -1.98 3.38
C ASN A 163 22.18 -1.68 4.87
N ALA A 164 22.99 -2.31 5.74
CA ALA A 164 22.98 -2.01 7.16
C ALA A 164 23.58 -0.63 7.46
N TRP A 165 24.67 -0.26 6.77
CA TRP A 165 25.31 1.04 6.94
C TRP A 165 24.45 2.19 6.42
N THR A 166 23.70 1.99 5.34
CA THR A 166 22.87 3.02 4.69
C THR A 166 21.40 2.95 5.13
N TYR A 167 21.08 2.09 6.11
CA TYR A 167 19.70 1.88 6.53
C TYR A 167 18.99 3.18 6.94
N GLY A 168 17.84 3.44 6.32
CA GLY A 168 17.00 4.61 6.61
C GLY A 168 17.47 5.92 5.97
N SER A 169 18.58 5.91 5.23
CA SER A 169 19.01 7.05 4.43
C SER A 169 18.26 7.10 3.10
N CYS A 170 18.07 8.31 2.57
CA CYS A 170 17.54 8.54 1.23
C CYS A 170 18.53 9.35 0.36
N ASP A 171 19.70 9.67 0.91
CA ASP A 171 20.72 10.50 0.26
C ASP A 171 21.86 9.63 -0.27
N TYR A 172 21.77 9.25 -1.55
CA TYR A 172 22.75 8.38 -2.22
C TYR A 172 24.21 8.86 -2.08
N ASP A 173 24.45 10.16 -2.25
CA ASP A 173 25.80 10.72 -2.13
C ASP A 173 26.38 10.64 -0.72
N LYS A 174 25.54 10.71 0.31
CA LYS A 174 25.96 10.56 1.71
C LYS A 174 26.23 9.09 2.02
N ASP A 175 25.42 8.20 1.47
CA ASP A 175 25.53 6.76 1.64
C ASP A 175 26.82 6.21 1.04
N ILE A 176 27.16 6.61 -0.19
CA ILE A 176 28.44 6.24 -0.80
C ILE A 176 29.61 6.69 0.08
N LYS A 177 29.60 7.95 0.54
CA LYS A 177 30.69 8.47 1.39
C LYS A 177 30.81 7.69 2.70
N LYS A 178 29.68 7.29 3.29
CA LYS A 178 29.65 6.47 4.50
C LYS A 178 30.20 5.07 4.23
N ILE A 179 29.72 4.39 3.19
CA ILE A 179 30.23 3.07 2.79
C ILE A 179 31.75 3.11 2.56
N MET A 180 32.23 4.12 1.82
CA MET A 180 33.66 4.26 1.52
C MET A 180 34.50 4.48 2.77
N ALA A 181 34.01 5.30 3.71
CA ALA A 181 34.69 5.58 4.98
C ALA A 181 34.79 4.35 5.89
N GLU A 182 33.77 3.50 5.91
CA GLU A 182 33.75 2.26 6.69
C GLU A 182 34.53 1.13 5.99
N LEU A 183 34.51 1.08 4.66
CA LEU A 183 35.14 0.01 3.88
C LEU A 183 36.67 0.19 3.77
N LEU A 184 37.12 1.40 3.46
CA LEU A 184 38.51 1.69 3.10
C LEU A 184 39.09 2.77 4.00
N LYS A 185 40.33 2.55 4.43
CA LYS A 185 41.09 3.62 5.09
C LYS A 185 41.37 4.76 4.10
N LYS A 186 41.52 5.98 4.63
CA LYS A 186 41.64 7.20 3.82
C LYS A 186 42.85 7.17 2.89
N GLU A 187 43.92 6.48 3.30
CA GLU A 187 45.15 6.29 2.54
C GLU A 187 44.88 5.56 1.23
N ILE A 188 44.11 4.46 1.26
CA ILE A 188 43.70 3.73 0.05
C ILE A 188 42.74 4.57 -0.78
N GLN A 189 41.76 5.23 -0.16
CA GLN A 189 40.78 6.05 -0.88
C GLN A 189 41.45 7.13 -1.76
N ILE A 190 42.59 7.67 -1.33
CA ILE A 190 43.33 8.69 -2.09
C ILE A 190 43.96 8.10 -3.36
N LEU A 191 44.31 6.82 -3.38
CA LEU A 191 44.88 6.12 -4.54
C LEU A 191 43.84 5.91 -5.66
N TYR A 192 42.57 5.90 -5.29
CA TYR A 192 41.47 5.72 -6.23
C TYR A 192 40.83 7.04 -6.66
N SER A 193 40.25 7.03 -7.86
CA SER A 193 39.42 8.10 -8.41
C SER A 193 38.28 7.49 -9.22
N GLY A 194 37.10 8.12 -9.22
CA GLY A 194 35.98 7.71 -10.08
C GLY A 194 36.20 8.00 -11.57
N VAL A 195 37.22 8.78 -11.91
CA VAL A 195 37.68 9.05 -13.27
C VAL A 195 39.19 8.96 -13.24
N VAL A 196 39.82 8.21 -14.15
CA VAL A 196 41.29 8.12 -14.26
C VAL A 196 41.85 9.54 -14.37
N ARG A 197 42.42 10.03 -13.27
CA ARG A 197 42.96 11.39 -13.16
C ARG A 197 44.35 11.26 -12.59
N VAL A 198 45.33 11.67 -13.38
CA VAL A 198 46.71 11.79 -12.91
C VAL A 198 46.78 13.06 -12.05
N ARG A 199 47.17 12.94 -10.78
CA ARG A 199 47.48 14.10 -9.93
C ARG A 199 48.93 13.98 -9.49
N LYS A 200 49.73 15.04 -9.73
CA LYS A 200 51.15 15.11 -9.33
C LYS A 200 52.00 13.93 -9.84
N GLY A 201 51.74 13.44 -11.06
CA GLY A 201 52.51 12.34 -11.66
C GLY A 201 52.17 10.94 -11.14
N VAL A 202 51.28 10.81 -10.15
CA VAL A 202 50.75 9.51 -9.70
C VAL A 202 49.41 9.27 -10.37
N GLY A 203 49.35 8.21 -11.19
CA GLY A 203 48.11 7.76 -11.79
C GLY A 203 47.20 7.17 -10.72
N LYS A 204 45.99 7.72 -10.57
CA LYS A 204 44.98 7.12 -9.71
C LYS A 204 44.27 5.98 -10.42
N GLU A 205 44.04 4.89 -9.71
CA GLU A 205 43.29 3.77 -10.23
C GLU A 205 41.80 4.09 -10.36
N ASN A 206 41.11 3.39 -11.26
CA ASN A 206 39.70 3.62 -11.53
C ASN A 206 38.81 2.83 -10.56
N PHE A 207 38.23 3.51 -9.58
CA PHE A 207 37.33 2.85 -8.63
C PHE A 207 36.04 2.35 -9.30
N SER A 208 35.58 3.04 -10.35
CA SER A 208 34.32 2.69 -11.01
C SER A 208 34.37 1.33 -11.72
N ALA A 209 35.56 0.76 -11.89
CA ALA A 209 35.79 -0.53 -12.51
C ALA A 209 35.84 -1.70 -11.50
N THR A 210 35.79 -1.40 -10.20
CA THR A 210 35.81 -2.42 -9.13
C THR A 210 34.44 -3.08 -8.97
N GLU A 211 34.44 -4.35 -8.55
CA GLU A 211 33.19 -5.04 -8.22
C GLU A 211 32.52 -4.38 -7.01
N VAL A 212 33.30 -3.91 -6.04
CA VAL A 212 32.80 -3.12 -4.90
C VAL A 212 31.92 -1.95 -5.37
N PHE A 213 32.37 -1.17 -6.35
CA PHE A 213 31.57 -0.04 -6.87
C PHE A 213 30.26 -0.51 -7.52
N SER A 214 30.30 -1.63 -8.24
CA SER A 214 29.11 -2.25 -8.83
C SER A 214 28.06 -2.56 -7.75
N LEU A 215 28.49 -3.10 -6.60
CA LEU A 215 27.61 -3.43 -5.48
C LEU A 215 27.00 -2.22 -4.76
N ILE A 216 27.64 -1.06 -4.82
CA ILE A 216 27.12 0.18 -4.24
C ILE A 216 26.04 0.81 -5.13
N ARG A 217 26.08 0.53 -6.44
CA ARG A 217 25.12 1.06 -7.42
C ARG A 217 23.84 0.22 -7.52
N ASP A 218 23.96 -1.08 -7.27
CA ASP A 218 22.85 -2.05 -7.26
C ASP A 218 21.83 -1.79 -6.14
#